data_AF-A0A1C5TWG0-F1
#
_entry.id   AF-A0A1C5TWG0-F1
#
_cell.length_a   1.000
_cell.length_b   1.000
_cell.length_c   1.000
_cell.angle_alpha   90.00
_cell.angle_beta   90.00
_cell.angle_gamma   90.00
#
_symmetry.space_group_name_H-M   'P 1'
#
loop_
_entity.id
_entity.type
_entity.pdbx_description
1 polymer ?
#
loop_
_entity_poly.entity_id
_entity_poly.type
_entity_poly.pdbx_seq_one_letter_code
_entity_poly.pdbx_strand_id
1 'polypeptide(L)'
;MLVKIFIEYLKYELTKNIFKHILTISKMIIYFLEDGDYMLLDYLVKNYEKGEPIFLADISIEGMSEENIRYHLKKLTDAGVICRFEAGIYYLPKKNIFGENSVISAETVATHKYILRQGKRVGFYSGYTLANRLGLSTQMPFKEEIISNYAPALVREVSIKNRKYVIRKPVVEVTEENAYVLQFLDCLKDIDKSAEEDMKVCGEILTQFAIEHSITKNQVDRLLCYYPLKVYKAIYETEVKYVSA
;
A
#
# COMPACT_ATOMS: atom_id res chain seq x y z
N MET A 1 14.17 16.16 24.29
CA MET A 1 14.46 17.12 25.38
C MET A 1 13.34 17.15 26.42
N LEU A 2 12.07 17.28 26.01
CA LEU A 2 10.88 17.24 26.88
C LEU A 2 10.75 15.97 27.74
N VAL A 3 10.95 14.78 27.17
CA VAL A 3 10.86 13.50 27.92
C VAL A 3 11.92 13.41 29.03
N LYS A 4 13.14 13.89 28.80
CA LYS A 4 14.21 13.91 29.82
C LYS A 4 13.90 14.89 30.96
N ILE A 5 13.36 16.07 30.62
CA ILE A 5 12.91 17.07 31.59
C ILE A 5 11.73 16.53 32.42
N PHE A 6 10.81 15.81 31.78
CA PHE A 6 9.69 15.15 32.46
C PHE A 6 10.15 14.03 33.41
N ILE A 7 11.14 13.22 33.01
CA ILE A 7 11.74 12.19 33.86
C ILE A 7 12.46 12.80 35.07
N GLU A 8 13.20 13.90 34.90
CA GLU A 8 13.85 14.64 36.00
C GLU A 8 12.83 15.24 36.98
N TYR A 9 11.75 15.85 36.46
CA TYR A 9 10.64 16.36 37.27
C TYR A 9 9.94 15.26 38.08
N LEU A 10 9.67 14.10 37.45
CA LEU A 10 9.09 12.94 38.13
C LEU A 10 9.98 12.44 39.28
N LYS A 11 11.31 12.40 39.07
CA LYS A 11 12.27 12.00 40.12
C LYS A 11 12.29 12.98 41.29
N TYR A 12 12.23 14.29 41.01
CA TYR A 12 12.20 15.33 42.04
C TYR A 12 10.92 15.28 42.87
N GLU A 13 9.76 15.17 42.23
CA GLU A 13 8.46 15.13 42.90
C GLU A 13 8.23 13.85 43.72
N LEU A 14 8.73 12.67 43.32
CA LEU A 14 8.55 11.41 44.06
C LEU A 14 9.05 11.43 45.53
N THR A 15 9.80 12.46 45.95
CA THR A 15 10.38 12.59 47.30
C THR A 15 9.48 13.26 48.35
N LYS A 16 8.36 13.91 48.00
CA LYS A 16 7.57 14.76 48.95
C LYS A 16 6.09 14.37 49.10
N ASN A 17 5.79 13.30 49.86
CA ASN A 17 4.41 12.91 50.24
C ASN A 17 3.72 12.02 49.18
N ILE A 18 3.98 10.72 49.32
CA ILE A 18 3.77 9.66 48.34
C ILE A 18 2.33 9.59 47.81
N PHE A 19 1.31 9.72 48.67
CA PHE A 19 -0.10 9.54 48.27
C PHE A 19 -0.63 10.68 47.39
N LYS A 20 -0.33 11.94 47.73
CA LYS A 20 -0.74 13.10 46.94
C LYS A 20 0.01 13.14 45.60
N HIS A 21 1.25 12.66 45.58
CA HIS A 21 2.02 12.50 44.34
C HIS A 21 1.49 11.39 43.45
N ILE A 22 1.13 10.21 43.98
CA ILE A 22 0.51 9.16 43.16
C ILE A 22 -0.74 9.67 42.46
N LEU A 23 -1.61 10.43 43.15
CA LEU A 23 -2.82 10.99 42.55
C LEU A 23 -2.52 12.08 41.50
N THR A 24 -1.52 12.92 41.75
CA THR A 24 -1.13 14.02 40.84
C THR A 24 -0.41 13.47 39.60
N ILE A 25 0.49 12.50 39.77
CA ILE A 25 1.16 11.77 38.69
C ILE A 25 0.13 10.98 37.89
N SER A 26 -0.81 10.29 38.55
CA SER A 26 -1.91 9.59 37.87
C SER A 26 -2.74 10.56 37.04
N LYS A 27 -3.13 11.72 37.59
CA LYS A 27 -3.84 12.75 36.82
C LYS A 27 -3.00 13.31 35.67
N MET A 28 -1.73 13.62 35.88
CA MET A 28 -0.85 14.12 34.79
C MET A 28 -0.65 13.07 33.70
N ILE A 29 -0.48 11.80 34.06
CA ILE A 29 -0.40 10.69 33.11
C ILE A 29 -1.73 10.57 32.36
N ILE A 30 -2.88 10.65 33.04
CA ILE A 30 -4.20 10.65 32.40
C ILE A 30 -4.32 11.83 31.43
N TYR A 31 -4.00 13.06 31.84
CA TYR A 31 -3.98 14.24 30.97
C TYR A 31 -3.02 14.09 29.77
N PHE A 32 -1.86 13.45 29.98
CA PHE A 32 -0.88 13.19 28.94
C PHE A 32 -1.33 12.07 27.98
N LEU A 33 -2.07 11.09 28.48
CA LEU A 33 -2.71 10.03 27.70
C LEU A 33 -3.98 10.52 27.00
N GLU A 34 -4.64 11.57 27.51
CA GLU A 34 -5.77 12.28 26.91
C GLU A 34 -5.32 13.41 25.94
N ASP A 35 -4.01 13.66 25.82
CA ASP A 35 -3.48 14.57 24.80
C ASP A 35 -3.65 13.93 23.42
N GLY A 36 -4.55 14.48 22.62
CA GLY A 36 -4.88 13.95 21.29
C GLY A 36 -3.68 13.85 20.35
N ASP A 37 -2.61 14.64 20.57
CA ASP A 37 -1.35 14.48 19.83
C ASP A 37 -0.68 13.14 20.15
N TYR A 38 -0.64 12.78 21.44
CA TYR A 38 -0.03 11.54 21.90
C TYR A 38 -0.86 10.33 21.48
N MET A 39 -2.19 10.41 21.63
CA MET A 39 -3.11 9.36 21.18
C MET A 39 -2.95 9.07 19.69
N LEU A 40 -2.92 10.13 18.87
CA LEU A 40 -2.72 9.98 17.43
C LEU A 40 -1.33 9.43 17.11
N LEU A 41 -0.27 9.96 17.72
CA LEU A 41 1.09 9.50 17.43
C LEU A 41 1.30 8.04 17.83
N ASP A 42 0.80 7.63 19.00
CA ASP A 42 0.84 6.25 19.47
C ASP A 42 0.09 5.31 18.52
N TYR A 43 -1.11 5.71 18.08
CA TYR A 43 -1.86 4.98 17.06
C TYR A 43 -1.05 4.83 15.76
N LEU A 44 -0.46 5.93 15.25
CA LEU A 44 0.31 5.91 14.01
C LEU A 44 1.53 4.99 14.12
N VAL A 45 2.29 5.06 15.21
CA VAL A 45 3.50 4.24 15.40
C VAL A 45 3.17 2.76 15.59
N LYS A 46 2.02 2.42 16.17
CA LYS A 46 1.57 1.03 16.35
C LYS A 46 1.04 0.40 15.07
N ASN A 47 0.39 1.19 14.22
CA ASN A 47 -0.30 0.68 13.04
C ASN A 47 0.47 0.88 11.74
N TYR A 48 1.50 1.74 11.72
CA TYR A 48 2.21 2.08 10.50
C TYR A 48 3.73 1.96 10.59
N GLU A 49 4.33 1.46 9.52
CA GLU A 49 5.77 1.42 9.33
C GLU A 49 6.34 2.76 8.81
N LYS A 50 7.62 2.99 9.10
CA LYS A 50 8.31 4.18 8.58
C LYS A 50 8.50 4.08 7.07
N GLY A 51 8.09 5.13 6.36
CA GLY A 51 8.16 5.21 4.90
C GLY A 51 6.95 4.62 4.19
N GLU A 52 5.91 4.21 4.91
CA GLU A 52 4.63 3.85 4.31
C GLU A 52 3.62 5.01 4.39
N PRO A 53 2.68 5.11 3.43
CA PRO A 53 1.67 6.14 3.43
C PRO A 53 0.57 5.87 4.46
N ILE A 54 0.21 6.91 5.18
CA ILE A 54 -0.92 7.00 6.10
C ILE A 54 -2.02 7.77 5.40
N PHE A 55 -3.12 7.10 5.07
CA PHE A 55 -4.30 7.75 4.50
C PHE A 55 -5.20 8.26 5.62
N LEU A 56 -5.56 9.54 5.57
CA LEU A 56 -6.47 10.15 6.55
C LEU A 56 -7.77 9.35 6.69
N ALA A 57 -8.33 8.88 5.56
CA ALA A 57 -9.57 8.11 5.52
C ALA A 57 -9.47 6.74 6.21
N ASP A 58 -8.25 6.24 6.47
CA ASP A 58 -8.00 4.95 7.11
C ASP A 58 -7.71 5.10 8.62
N ILE A 59 -7.59 6.33 9.13
CA ILE A 59 -7.38 6.58 10.58
C ILE A 59 -8.73 6.57 11.28
N SER A 60 -8.86 5.70 12.27
CA SER A 60 -10.00 5.68 13.19
C SER A 60 -9.52 5.44 14.61
N ILE A 61 -9.73 6.43 15.48
CA ILE A 61 -9.34 6.40 16.89
C ILE A 61 -10.59 6.67 17.72
N GLU A 62 -10.92 5.75 18.63
CA GLU A 62 -12.07 5.90 19.52
C GLU A 62 -11.97 7.20 20.33
N GLY A 63 -13.04 7.98 20.36
CA GLY A 63 -13.08 9.28 21.04
C GLY A 63 -12.56 10.48 20.23
N MET A 64 -12.05 10.28 19.01
CA MET A 64 -11.61 11.38 18.13
C MET A 64 -12.52 11.53 16.90
N SER A 65 -12.99 12.75 16.64
CA SER A 65 -13.66 13.08 15.36
C SER A 65 -12.64 13.24 14.23
N GLU A 66 -13.11 13.22 12.98
CA GLU A 66 -12.22 13.43 11.82
C GLU A 66 -11.58 14.83 11.84
N GLU A 67 -12.31 15.86 12.25
CA GLU A 67 -11.77 17.23 12.42
C GLU A 67 -10.67 17.25 13.48
N ASN A 68 -10.87 16.53 14.59
CA ASN A 68 -9.90 16.40 15.67
C ASN A 68 -8.62 15.70 15.16
N ILE A 69 -8.76 14.58 14.43
CA ILE A 69 -7.63 13.88 13.79
C ILE A 69 -6.89 14.80 12.81
N ARG A 70 -7.61 15.52 11.93
CA ARG A 70 -6.99 16.46 10.98
C ARG A 70 -6.22 17.57 11.68
N TYR A 71 -6.74 18.09 12.78
CA TYR A 71 -6.06 19.10 13.60
C TYR A 71 -4.73 18.57 14.16
N HIS A 72 -4.73 17.38 14.77
CA HIS A 72 -3.52 16.79 15.32
C HIS A 72 -2.52 16.35 14.24
N LEU A 73 -2.97 15.81 13.10
CA LEU A 73 -2.09 15.53 11.95
C LEU A 73 -1.38 16.80 11.47
N LYS A 74 -2.10 17.92 11.37
CA LYS A 74 -1.49 19.22 11.04
C LYS A 74 -0.44 19.61 12.07
N LYS A 75 -0.77 19.55 13.37
CA LYS A 75 0.16 19.90 14.45
C LYS A 75 1.42 19.02 14.46
N LEU A 76 1.28 17.71 14.28
CA LEU A 76 2.40 16.78 14.15
C LEU A 76 3.25 17.01 12.89
N THR A 77 2.61 17.43 11.79
CA THR A 77 3.30 17.80 10.55
C THR A 77 4.09 19.11 10.73
N ASP A 78 3.48 20.13 11.33
CA ASP A 78 4.12 21.43 11.60
C ASP A 78 5.31 21.27 12.57
N ALA A 79 5.23 20.31 13.49
CA ALA A 79 6.31 19.92 14.39
C ALA A 79 7.39 19.03 13.74
N GLY A 80 7.21 18.58 12.49
CA GLY A 80 8.15 17.73 11.77
C GLY A 80 8.21 16.26 12.25
N VAL A 81 7.24 15.83 13.06
CA VAL A 81 7.17 14.45 13.58
C VAL A 81 6.72 13.48 12.48
N ILE A 82 5.74 13.91 11.69
CA ILE A 82 5.29 13.22 10.47
C ILE A 82 5.48 14.14 9.27
N CYS A 83 5.47 13.56 8.07
CA CYS A 83 5.56 14.32 6.83
C CYS A 83 4.25 14.20 6.06
N ARG A 84 3.84 15.29 5.39
CA ARG A 84 2.70 15.29 4.49
C ARG A 84 3.17 15.05 3.06
N PHE A 85 2.64 14.01 2.43
CA PHE A 85 2.89 13.74 1.02
C PHE A 85 1.96 14.61 0.14
N GLU A 86 0.65 14.53 0.36
CA GLU A 86 -0.40 15.33 -0.31
C GLU A 86 -1.58 15.58 0.64
N ALA A 87 -2.66 16.20 0.15
CA ALA A 87 -3.88 16.31 0.95
C ALA A 87 -4.44 14.94 1.31
N GLY A 88 -4.59 14.70 2.63
CA GLY A 88 -5.08 13.43 3.16
C GLY A 88 -4.08 12.28 3.14
N ILE A 89 -2.81 12.51 2.77
CA ILE A 89 -1.78 11.47 2.72
C ILE A 89 -0.54 11.94 3.48
N TYR A 90 -0.20 11.22 4.54
CA TYR A 90 0.92 11.48 5.44
C TYR A 90 1.86 10.28 5.48
N TYR A 91 2.99 10.36 6.16
CA TYR A 91 3.87 9.22 6.43
C TYR A 91 4.79 9.50 7.62
N LEU A 92 5.19 8.42 8.30
CA LEU A 92 6.28 8.47 9.28
C LEU A 92 7.62 8.50 8.52
N PRO A 93 8.48 9.51 8.70
CA PRO A 93 9.71 9.64 7.92
C PRO A 93 10.71 8.52 8.26
N LYS A 94 11.30 7.93 7.21
CA LYS A 94 12.45 7.03 7.31
C LYS A 94 13.74 7.81 7.06
N LYS A 95 14.78 7.58 7.87
CA LYS A 95 16.10 8.18 7.64
C LYS A 95 16.81 7.47 6.49
N ASN A 96 17.35 8.23 5.53
CA ASN A 96 18.24 7.69 4.50
C ASN A 96 19.67 7.51 5.06
N ILE A 97 20.58 7.00 4.21
CA ILE A 97 22.00 6.79 4.58
C ILE A 97 22.73 8.09 4.97
N PHE A 98 22.20 9.25 4.57
CA PHE A 98 22.73 10.58 4.89
C PHE A 98 22.10 11.20 6.15
N GLY A 99 21.20 10.48 6.83
CA GLY A 99 20.50 10.97 8.03
C GLY A 99 19.34 11.94 7.75
N GLU A 100 18.96 12.11 6.49
CA GLU A 100 17.84 12.97 6.06
C GLU A 100 16.53 12.18 6.01
N ASN A 101 15.40 12.89 6.07
CA ASN A 101 14.09 12.27 5.94
C ASN A 101 13.84 11.90 4.47
N SER A 102 13.62 10.61 4.22
CA SER A 102 13.27 10.11 2.89
C SER A 102 11.85 10.51 2.52
N VAL A 103 11.65 10.94 1.27
CA VAL A 103 10.33 11.21 0.71
C VAL A 103 9.79 9.93 0.08
N ILE A 104 8.55 9.55 0.41
CA ILE A 104 7.90 8.40 -0.22
C ILE A 104 7.60 8.70 -1.69
N SER A 105 7.59 7.68 -2.55
CA SER A 105 7.34 7.85 -3.97
C SER A 105 5.82 7.81 -4.28
N ALA A 106 5.42 8.36 -5.43
CA ALA A 106 4.05 8.21 -5.94
C ALA A 106 3.67 6.73 -6.15
N GLU A 107 4.65 5.88 -6.50
CA GLU A 107 4.44 4.42 -6.65
C GLU A 107 4.20 3.73 -5.32
N THR A 108 4.91 4.12 -4.26
CA THR A 108 4.65 3.63 -2.90
C THR A 108 3.21 3.96 -2.49
N VAL A 109 2.77 5.19 -2.74
CA VAL A 109 1.38 5.62 -2.47
C VAL A 109 0.38 4.83 -3.31
N ALA A 110 0.61 4.68 -4.61
CA ALA A 110 -0.26 3.91 -5.50
C ALA A 110 -0.39 2.45 -5.05
N THR A 111 0.74 1.83 -4.68
CA THR A 111 0.81 0.44 -4.23
C THR A 111 0.02 0.25 -2.95
N HIS A 112 0.21 1.08 -1.92
CA HIS A 112 -0.54 0.94 -0.67
C HIS A 112 -2.02 1.30 -0.81
N LYS A 113 -2.36 2.17 -1.77
CA LYS A 113 -3.76 2.57 -1.99
C LYS A 113 -4.56 1.54 -2.77
N TYR A 114 -3.95 0.92 -3.78
CA TYR A 114 -4.67 0.12 -4.78
C TYR A 114 -4.21 -1.34 -4.89
N ILE A 115 -3.05 -1.72 -4.35
CA ILE A 115 -2.49 -3.07 -4.48
C ILE A 115 -2.42 -3.77 -3.11
N LEU A 116 -1.77 -3.17 -2.12
CA LEU A 116 -1.63 -3.68 -0.75
C LEU A 116 -2.18 -2.68 0.26
N ARG A 117 -3.48 -2.74 0.54
CA ARG A 117 -4.12 -1.80 1.48
C ARG A 117 -4.24 -2.43 2.86
N GLN A 118 -3.73 -1.75 3.88
CA GLN A 118 -3.73 -2.23 5.28
C GLN A 118 -3.19 -3.67 5.41
N GLY A 119 -2.09 -3.95 4.72
CA GLY A 119 -1.45 -5.28 4.74
C GLY A 119 -2.19 -6.37 3.95
N LYS A 120 -3.27 -6.04 3.24
CA LYS A 120 -4.03 -6.99 2.41
C LYS A 120 -3.91 -6.67 0.93
N ARG A 121 -3.72 -7.71 0.12
CA ARG A 121 -3.75 -7.62 -1.33
C ARG A 121 -5.17 -7.44 -1.83
N VAL A 122 -5.33 -6.36 -2.60
CA VAL A 122 -6.60 -5.87 -3.13
C VAL A 122 -6.48 -5.46 -4.60
N GLY A 123 -5.31 -5.65 -5.20
CA GLY A 123 -5.06 -5.33 -6.58
C GLY A 123 -3.71 -5.82 -7.10
N PHE A 124 -3.42 -5.48 -8.35
CA PHE A 124 -2.19 -5.82 -9.05
C PHE A 124 -1.97 -4.89 -10.25
N TYR A 125 -0.72 -4.75 -10.70
CA TYR A 125 -0.40 -4.03 -11.95
C TYR A 125 -0.84 -4.84 -13.17
N SER A 126 -1.37 -4.18 -14.20
CA SER A 126 -1.92 -4.80 -15.41
C SER A 126 -1.49 -4.07 -16.71
N GLY A 127 -1.96 -4.56 -17.86
CA GLY A 127 -1.72 -3.99 -19.19
C GLY A 127 -0.24 -3.82 -19.53
N TYR A 128 0.09 -2.73 -20.24
CA TYR A 128 1.49 -2.40 -20.59
C TYR A 128 2.41 -2.24 -19.38
N THR A 129 1.87 -1.88 -18.21
CA THR A 129 2.67 -1.82 -16.97
C THR A 129 3.10 -3.20 -16.52
N LEU A 130 2.22 -4.19 -16.63
CA LEU A 130 2.56 -5.57 -16.31
C LEU A 130 3.53 -6.15 -17.33
N ALA A 131 3.29 -5.93 -18.63
CA ALA A 131 4.19 -6.39 -19.68
C ALA A 131 5.62 -5.87 -19.47
N ASN A 132 5.77 -4.57 -19.18
CA ASN A 132 7.07 -4.00 -18.86
C ASN A 132 7.70 -4.58 -17.59
N ARG A 133 6.92 -4.71 -16.50
CA ARG A 133 7.42 -5.28 -15.23
C ARG A 133 7.84 -6.75 -15.33
N LEU A 134 7.22 -7.53 -16.22
CA LEU A 134 7.58 -8.93 -16.47
C LEU A 134 8.72 -9.08 -17.50
N GLY A 135 9.17 -7.99 -18.13
CA GLY A 135 10.17 -8.05 -19.20
C GLY A 135 9.63 -8.52 -20.55
N LEU A 136 8.31 -8.48 -20.75
CA LEU A 136 7.67 -8.74 -22.05
C LEU A 136 7.75 -7.55 -23.00
N SER A 137 8.09 -6.36 -22.49
CA SER A 137 8.29 -5.14 -23.27
C SER A 137 9.27 -4.19 -22.57
N THR A 138 10.01 -3.44 -23.38
CA THR A 138 10.90 -2.37 -22.92
C THR A 138 10.21 -1.01 -22.85
N GLN A 139 8.98 -0.91 -23.35
CA GLN A 139 8.21 0.34 -23.38
C GLN A 139 7.81 0.77 -21.97
N MET A 140 8.28 1.94 -21.57
CA MET A 140 7.86 2.59 -20.33
C MET A 140 6.48 3.22 -20.51
N PRO A 141 5.43 2.74 -19.82
CA PRO A 141 4.09 3.29 -19.98
C PRO A 141 3.99 4.70 -19.39
N PHE A 142 3.42 5.64 -20.15
CA PHE A 142 3.18 7.00 -19.66
C PHE A 142 2.14 7.05 -18.52
N LYS A 143 1.20 6.10 -18.52
CA LYS A 143 0.22 5.89 -17.43
C LYS A 143 0.34 4.46 -16.95
N GLU A 144 0.58 4.27 -15.66
CA GLU A 144 0.62 2.94 -15.09
C GLU A 144 -0.79 2.40 -14.89
N GLU A 145 -1.02 1.11 -15.14
CA GLU A 145 -2.34 0.50 -15.01
C GLU A 145 -2.39 -0.43 -13.80
N ILE A 146 -3.43 -0.27 -12.97
CA ILE A 146 -3.69 -1.08 -11.76
C ILE A 146 -5.13 -1.58 -11.79
N ILE A 147 -5.30 -2.87 -11.55
CA ILE A 147 -6.58 -3.49 -11.27
C ILE A 147 -6.76 -3.54 -9.76
N SER A 148 -7.88 -3.05 -9.23
CA SER A 148 -8.07 -2.91 -7.77
C SER A 148 -9.53 -3.02 -7.33
N ASN A 149 -9.76 -3.69 -6.20
CA ASN A 149 -11.05 -3.69 -5.50
C ASN A 149 -11.47 -2.28 -5.06
N TYR A 150 -10.51 -1.36 -4.90
CA TYR A 150 -10.76 0.05 -4.55
C TYR A 150 -10.83 0.98 -5.78
N ALA A 151 -11.08 0.43 -6.97
CA ALA A 151 -11.36 1.23 -8.14
C ALA A 151 -12.65 2.06 -7.94
N PRO A 152 -12.61 3.39 -8.10
CA PRO A 152 -13.77 4.26 -7.85
C PRO A 152 -14.85 4.17 -8.94
N ALA A 153 -14.49 3.62 -10.10
CA ALA A 153 -15.36 3.39 -11.24
C ALA A 153 -14.83 2.17 -12.02
N LEU A 154 -15.55 1.74 -13.07
CA LEU A 154 -15.08 0.67 -13.96
C LEU A 154 -13.67 0.96 -14.50
N VAL A 155 -13.42 2.21 -14.92
CA VAL A 155 -12.12 2.73 -15.34
C VAL A 155 -12.02 4.18 -14.88
N ARG A 156 -10.91 4.55 -14.23
CA ARG A 156 -10.65 5.93 -13.82
C ARG A 156 -9.17 6.27 -13.93
N GLU A 157 -8.86 7.39 -14.59
CA GLU A 157 -7.54 8.01 -14.48
C GLU A 157 -7.43 8.79 -13.17
N VAL A 158 -6.37 8.55 -12.40
CA VAL A 158 -6.01 9.27 -11.18
C VAL A 158 -4.58 9.78 -11.31
N SER A 159 -4.29 10.90 -10.68
CA SER A 159 -2.93 11.44 -10.58
C SER A 159 -2.47 11.37 -9.13
N ILE A 160 -1.24 10.91 -8.92
CA ILE A 160 -0.55 10.91 -7.63
C ILE A 160 0.75 11.67 -7.88
N LYS A 161 0.87 12.88 -7.32
CA LYS A 161 1.90 13.85 -7.72
C LYS A 161 1.94 14.05 -9.24
N ASN A 162 3.08 13.73 -9.83
CA ASN A 162 3.41 13.86 -11.24
C ASN A 162 3.20 12.56 -12.03
N ARG A 163 2.76 11.47 -11.40
CA ARG A 163 2.50 10.18 -12.06
C ARG A 163 1.00 9.98 -12.27
N LYS A 164 0.66 9.36 -13.39
CA LYS A 164 -0.71 9.06 -13.79
C LYS A 164 -0.95 7.56 -13.74
N TYR A 165 -2.10 7.19 -13.19
CA TYR A 165 -2.53 5.82 -13.05
C TYR A 165 -3.90 5.63 -13.67
N VAL A 166 -4.11 4.53 -14.38
CA VAL A 166 -5.42 4.04 -14.79
C VAL A 166 -5.82 2.95 -13.81
N ILE A 167 -6.83 3.22 -12.99
CA ILE A 167 -7.37 2.27 -12.02
C ILE A 167 -8.62 1.62 -12.62
N ARG A 168 -8.64 0.30 -12.67
CA ARG A 168 -9.74 -0.49 -13.22
C ARG A 168 -10.34 -1.42 -12.17
N LYS A 169 -11.65 -1.62 -12.26
CA LYS A 169 -12.35 -2.60 -11.43
C LYS A 169 -12.00 -4.01 -11.92
N PRO A 170 -11.70 -4.97 -11.03
CA PRO A 170 -11.38 -6.32 -11.44
C PRO A 170 -12.64 -7.06 -11.93
N VAL A 171 -12.42 -8.09 -12.74
CA VAL A 171 -13.48 -8.99 -13.22
C VAL A 171 -14.03 -9.89 -12.10
N VAL A 172 -13.20 -10.18 -11.08
CA VAL A 172 -13.50 -10.93 -9.87
C VAL A 172 -12.81 -10.23 -8.71
N GLU A 173 -13.39 -10.27 -7.50
CA GLU A 173 -12.73 -9.69 -6.31
C GLU A 173 -11.29 -10.24 -6.15
N VAL A 174 -10.32 -9.33 -6.01
CA VAL A 174 -8.92 -9.67 -5.82
C VAL A 174 -8.67 -10.04 -4.36
N THR A 175 -8.03 -11.17 -4.12
CA THR A 175 -7.64 -11.67 -2.80
C THR A 175 -6.16 -12.08 -2.82
N GLU A 176 -5.60 -12.37 -1.64
CA GLU A 176 -4.22 -12.90 -1.54
C GLU A 176 -4.05 -14.19 -2.35
N GLU A 177 -5.07 -15.04 -2.35
CA GLU A 177 -5.02 -16.37 -2.96
C GLU A 177 -5.13 -16.34 -4.49
N ASN A 178 -5.84 -15.34 -5.05
CA ASN A 178 -6.13 -15.31 -6.48
C ASN A 178 -5.37 -14.23 -7.27
N ALA A 179 -4.74 -13.26 -6.59
CA ALA A 179 -4.22 -12.08 -7.26
C ALA A 179 -3.17 -12.38 -8.34
N TYR A 180 -2.24 -13.31 -8.08
CA TYR A 180 -1.23 -13.67 -9.08
C TYR A 180 -1.82 -14.45 -10.25
N VAL A 181 -2.86 -15.26 -10.02
CA VAL A 181 -3.59 -15.96 -11.09
C VAL A 181 -4.36 -14.97 -11.95
N LEU A 182 -5.02 -13.99 -11.33
CA LEU A 182 -5.69 -12.91 -12.04
C LEU A 182 -4.69 -12.06 -12.83
N GLN A 183 -3.55 -11.70 -12.22
CA GLN A 183 -2.48 -10.95 -12.87
C GLN A 183 -1.92 -11.68 -14.09
N PHE A 184 -1.68 -12.99 -13.96
CA PHE A 184 -1.26 -13.86 -15.06
C PHE A 184 -2.26 -13.88 -16.22
N LEU A 185 -3.56 -14.06 -15.91
CA LEU A 185 -4.63 -14.06 -16.91
C LEU A 185 -4.79 -12.68 -17.58
N ASP A 186 -4.60 -11.59 -16.83
CA ASP A 186 -4.63 -10.24 -17.37
C ASP A 186 -3.45 -9.96 -18.30
N CYS A 187 -2.28 -10.53 -18.02
CA CYS A 187 -1.14 -10.48 -18.92
C CYS A 187 -1.45 -11.19 -20.25
N LEU A 188 -1.94 -12.43 -20.19
CA LEU A 188 -2.33 -13.20 -21.37
C LEU A 188 -3.45 -12.52 -22.18
N LYS A 189 -4.37 -11.85 -21.50
CA LYS A 189 -5.45 -11.09 -22.14
C LYS A 189 -4.88 -10.01 -23.06
N ASP A 190 -3.86 -9.27 -22.64
CA ASP A 190 -3.34 -8.13 -23.40
C ASP A 190 -1.98 -8.40 -24.09
N ILE A 191 -1.55 -9.66 -24.10
CA ILE A 191 -0.23 -10.07 -24.60
C ILE A 191 0.00 -9.71 -26.07
N ASP A 192 -1.05 -9.82 -26.89
CA ASP A 192 -1.06 -9.51 -28.32
C ASP A 192 -0.80 -8.02 -28.63
N LYS A 193 -1.02 -7.16 -27.63
CA LYS A 193 -0.86 -5.71 -27.76
C LYS A 193 0.34 -5.16 -26.99
N SER A 194 0.65 -5.78 -25.86
CA SER A 194 1.58 -5.23 -24.88
C SER A 194 2.96 -5.86 -24.89
N ALA A 195 3.12 -7.06 -25.45
CA ALA A 195 4.42 -7.68 -25.60
C ALA A 195 5.14 -7.20 -26.87
N GLU A 196 6.45 -7.00 -26.76
CA GLU A 196 7.37 -6.77 -27.88
C GLU A 196 8.20 -8.02 -28.22
N GLU A 197 8.19 -9.00 -27.31
CA GLU A 197 8.88 -10.28 -27.44
C GLU A 197 8.10 -11.29 -28.30
N ASP A 198 8.81 -12.28 -28.83
CA ASP A 198 8.20 -13.41 -29.53
C ASP A 198 7.36 -14.26 -28.57
N MET A 199 6.25 -14.82 -29.06
CA MET A 199 5.27 -15.55 -28.25
C MET A 199 5.88 -16.72 -27.45
N LYS A 200 6.94 -17.35 -27.98
CA LYS A 200 7.70 -18.40 -27.26
C LYS A 200 8.43 -17.85 -26.03
N VAL A 201 9.13 -16.73 -26.19
CA VAL A 201 9.82 -16.03 -25.09
C VAL A 201 8.81 -15.56 -24.06
N CYS A 202 7.67 -15.03 -24.51
CA CYS A 202 6.57 -14.70 -23.61
C CYS A 202 6.08 -15.92 -22.80
N GLY A 203 5.98 -17.08 -23.45
CA GLY A 203 5.63 -18.35 -22.80
C GLY A 203 6.62 -18.78 -21.73
N GLU A 204 7.92 -18.61 -21.97
CA GLU A 204 8.98 -18.90 -20.99
C GLU A 204 8.88 -17.97 -19.77
N ILE A 205 8.75 -16.66 -20.00
CA ILE A 205 8.59 -15.64 -18.95
C ILE A 205 7.34 -15.94 -18.11
N LEU A 206 6.20 -16.19 -18.75
CA LEU A 206 4.94 -16.48 -18.07
C LEU A 206 4.97 -17.83 -17.34
N THR A 207 5.70 -18.81 -17.86
CA THR A 207 5.92 -20.09 -17.18
C THR A 207 6.73 -19.88 -15.90
N GLN A 208 7.79 -19.08 -15.97
CA GLN A 208 8.61 -18.75 -14.82
C GLN A 208 7.80 -18.01 -13.75
N PHE A 209 6.99 -17.03 -14.17
CA PHE A 209 6.04 -16.34 -13.28
C PHE A 209 5.06 -17.31 -12.61
N ALA A 210 4.51 -18.26 -13.36
CA ALA A 210 3.61 -19.29 -12.82
C ALA A 210 4.30 -20.18 -11.78
N ILE A 211 5.56 -20.55 -12.01
CA ILE A 211 6.37 -21.32 -11.06
C ILE A 211 6.62 -20.52 -9.78
N GLU A 212 7.10 -19.28 -9.91
CA GLU A 212 7.42 -18.40 -8.78
C GLU A 212 6.23 -18.15 -7.86
N HIS A 213 5.03 -18.03 -8.44
CA HIS A 213 3.80 -17.78 -7.70
C HIS A 213 2.94 -19.01 -7.47
N SER A 214 3.48 -20.22 -7.73
CA SER A 214 2.79 -21.50 -7.49
C SER A 214 1.41 -21.59 -8.16
N ILE A 215 1.30 -21.03 -9.37
CA ILE A 215 0.05 -21.01 -10.14
C ILE A 215 -0.18 -22.39 -10.75
N THR A 216 -1.29 -23.01 -10.35
CA THR A 216 -1.73 -24.31 -10.85
C THR A 216 -2.74 -24.17 -11.98
N LYS A 217 -2.81 -25.18 -12.85
CA LYS A 217 -3.81 -25.25 -13.93
C LYS A 217 -5.25 -25.16 -13.39
N ASN A 218 -5.55 -25.78 -12.25
CA ASN A 218 -6.89 -25.75 -11.65
C ASN A 218 -7.31 -24.33 -11.25
N GLN A 219 -6.40 -23.54 -10.67
CA GLN A 219 -6.69 -22.14 -10.34
C GLN A 219 -6.97 -21.32 -11.60
N VAL A 220 -6.19 -21.52 -12.66
CA VAL A 220 -6.39 -20.87 -13.96
C VAL A 220 -7.74 -21.25 -14.57
N ASP A 221 -8.05 -22.55 -14.65
CA ASP A 221 -9.29 -23.07 -15.23
C ASP A 221 -10.54 -22.52 -14.53
N ARG A 222 -10.50 -22.35 -13.19
CA ARG A 222 -11.61 -21.75 -12.42
C ARG A 222 -11.87 -20.29 -12.75
N LEU A 223 -10.83 -19.54 -13.12
CA LEU A 223 -10.93 -18.10 -13.36
C LEU A 223 -11.05 -17.73 -14.84
N LEU A 224 -10.72 -18.66 -15.75
CA LEU A 224 -10.80 -18.44 -17.20
C LEU A 224 -12.20 -18.05 -17.69
N CYS A 225 -13.27 -18.50 -17.04
CA CYS A 225 -14.64 -18.17 -17.42
C CYS A 225 -14.97 -16.67 -17.29
N TYR A 226 -14.19 -15.90 -16.54
CA TYR A 226 -14.32 -14.45 -16.40
C TYR A 226 -13.54 -13.66 -17.46
N TYR A 227 -12.77 -14.34 -18.32
CA TYR A 227 -11.90 -13.73 -19.32
C TYR A 227 -12.41 -13.98 -20.75
N PRO A 228 -12.10 -13.09 -21.71
CA PRO A 228 -12.52 -13.29 -23.09
C PRO A 228 -11.82 -14.49 -23.74
N LEU A 229 -12.47 -15.09 -24.75
CA LEU A 229 -11.98 -16.30 -25.45
C LEU A 229 -10.54 -16.16 -26.02
N LYS A 230 -10.09 -14.94 -26.30
CA LYS A 230 -8.71 -14.68 -26.76
C LYS A 230 -7.63 -15.18 -25.78
N VAL A 231 -7.94 -15.27 -24.48
CA VAL A 231 -7.00 -15.79 -23.48
C VAL A 231 -6.70 -17.28 -23.72
N TYR A 232 -7.68 -18.07 -24.14
CA TYR A 232 -7.46 -19.48 -24.49
C TYR A 232 -6.50 -19.61 -25.67
N LYS A 233 -6.67 -18.76 -26.68
CA LYS A 233 -5.75 -18.68 -27.82
C LYS A 233 -4.34 -18.30 -27.36
N ALA A 234 -4.20 -17.29 -26.50
CA ALA A 234 -2.92 -16.87 -25.95
C ALA A 234 -2.22 -17.98 -25.15
N ILE A 235 -2.96 -18.75 -24.33
CA ILE A 235 -2.41 -19.91 -23.61
C ILE A 235 -1.85 -20.95 -24.59
N TYR A 236 -2.58 -21.23 -25.67
CA TYR A 236 -2.14 -22.18 -26.68
C TYR A 236 -0.89 -21.67 -27.44
N GLU A 237 -0.89 -20.41 -27.88
CA GLU A 237 0.20 -19.85 -28.69
C GLU A 237 1.50 -19.62 -27.88
N THR A 238 1.38 -19.32 -26.60
CA THR A 238 2.54 -19.18 -25.70
C THR A 238 3.08 -20.52 -25.21
N GLU A 239 2.30 -21.60 -25.31
CA GLU A 239 2.64 -22.90 -24.71
C GLU A 239 3.00 -22.81 -23.21
N VAL A 240 2.44 -21.82 -22.51
CA VAL A 240 2.75 -21.54 -21.10
C VAL A 240 2.42 -22.73 -20.21
N LYS A 241 3.32 -23.02 -19.26
CA LYS A 241 3.19 -24.15 -18.33
C LYS A 241 2.81 -23.67 -16.93
N TYR A 242 2.22 -24.60 -16.18
CA TYR A 242 1.75 -24.37 -14.81
C TYR A 242 2.44 -25.31 -13.84
N VAL A 243 2.38 -24.98 -12.55
CA VAL A 243 2.80 -25.90 -11.50
C VAL A 243 1.86 -27.11 -11.48
N SER A 244 2.43 -28.30 -11.35
CA SER A 244 1.66 -29.53 -11.16
C SER A 244 0.97 -29.46 -9.81
N ALA A 245 -0.33 -29.76 -9.79
CA ALA A 245 -1.12 -29.77 -8.56
C ALA A 245 -0.72 -30.92 -7.61
#